data_AF-A0A0P9DEZ2-F1
#
_entry.id   AF-A0A0P9DEZ2-F1
#
_cell.length_a   1.000
_cell.length_b   1.000
_cell.length_c   1.000
_cell.angle_alpha   90.00
_cell.angle_beta   90.00
_cell.angle_gamma   90.00
#
_symmetry.space_group_name_H-M   'P 1'
#
loop_
_entity.id
_entity.type
_entity.pdbx_description
1 polymer ?
#
loop_
_entity_poly.entity_id
_entity_poly.type
_entity_poly.pdbx_seq_one_letter_code
_entity_poly.pdbx_strand_id
1 'polypeptide(L)' 'MQTLDVRTIAPRERHPLIFATFDALGSGEAFLLVNDHDPKPLYYQFSAERQGQFSWEYLEQGPETWRVRVGKSAPAT' A
#
# COMPACT_ATOMS: atom_id res chain seq x y z
N MET A 1 3.54 -4.31 12.23
CA MET A 1 3.45 -3.75 10.86
C MET A 1 4.52 -4.41 9.99
N GLN A 2 4.11 -5.22 9.01
CA GLN A 2 5.00 -5.89 8.06
C GLN A 2 5.53 -4.89 7.01
N THR A 3 6.70 -5.15 6.43
CA THR A 3 7.21 -4.42 5.25
C THR A 3 7.07 -5.28 4.00
N LEU A 4 6.51 -4.70 2.95
CA LEU A 4 6.41 -5.27 1.61
C LEU A 4 7.28 -4.44 0.67
N ASP A 5 8.50 -4.92 0.42
CA ASP A 5 9.42 -4.32 -0.54
C ASP A 5 9.20 -4.93 -1.93
N VAL A 6 8.68 -4.12 -2.86
CA VAL A 6 8.33 -4.59 -4.20
C VAL A 6 9.41 -4.29 -5.24
N ARG A 7 10.54 -3.70 -4.85
CA ARG A 7 11.62 -3.34 -5.79
C ARG A 7 12.27 -4.55 -6.44
N THR A 8 12.26 -5.69 -5.75
CA THR A 8 12.78 -6.97 -6.25
C THR A 8 11.70 -7.83 -6.93
N ILE A 9 10.44 -7.39 -6.93
CA ILE A 9 9.30 -8.11 -7.49
C ILE A 9 9.04 -7.64 -8.92
N ALA A 10 8.77 -8.59 -9.82
CA ALA A 10 8.50 -8.26 -11.22
C ALA A 10 7.28 -7.31 -11.33
N PRO A 11 7.31 -6.28 -12.19
CA PRO A 11 6.27 -5.24 -12.24
C PRO A 11 4.83 -5.78 -12.33
N ARG A 12 4.60 -6.83 -13.14
CA ARG A 12 3.29 -7.47 -13.30
C ARG A 12 2.77 -8.17 -12.03
N GLU A 13 3.64 -8.49 -11.08
CA GLU A 13 3.30 -9.19 -9.84
C GLU A 13 3.09 -8.22 -8.67
N ARG A 14 3.58 -6.98 -8.78
CA ARG A 14 3.53 -5.99 -7.69
C ARG A 14 2.10 -5.68 -7.25
N HIS A 15 1.23 -5.25 -8.18
CA HIS A 15 -0.14 -4.84 -7.82
C HIS A 15 -0.95 -6.02 -7.24
N PRO A 16 -1.02 -7.21 -7.88
CA PRO A 16 -1.72 -8.36 -7.28
C PRO A 16 -1.24 -8.70 -5.87
N LEU A 17 0.07 -8.68 -5.63
CA LEU A 17 0.64 -8.96 -4.31
C LEU A 17 0.27 -7.88 -3.28
N ILE A 18 0.33 -6.61 -3.65
CA ILE A 18 -0.03 -5.49 -2.77
C ILE A 18 -1.51 -5.55 -2.37
N PHE A 19 -2.42 -5.79 -3.31
CA PHE A 19 -3.85 -5.91 -3.01
C PHE A 19 -4.16 -7.15 -2.17
N ALA A 20 -3.55 -8.30 -2.48
CA ALA A 20 -3.68 -9.50 -1.65
C ALA A 20 -3.18 -9.26 -0.22
N THR A 21 -2.06 -8.56 -0.06
CA THR A 21 -1.51 -8.17 1.25
C THR A 21 -2.47 -7.26 2.01
N PHE A 22 -3.06 -6.28 1.34
CA PHE A 22 -4.07 -5.39 1.93
C PHE A 22 -5.34 -6.13 2.34
N ASP A 23 -5.86 -7.00 1.49
CA ASP A 23 -7.11 -7.71 1.73
C ASP A 23 -6.99 -8.67 2.93
N ALA A 24 -5.78 -9.23 3.15
CA ALA A 24 -5.44 -10.06 4.30
C ALA A 24 -5.31 -9.30 5.63
N LEU A 25 -5.24 -7.95 5.62
CA LEU A 25 -5.20 -7.16 6.85
C LEU A 25 -6.51 -7.27 7.63
N GLY A 26 -6.37 -7.32 8.95
CA GLY A 26 -7.43 -7.00 9.89
C GLY A 26 -7.76 -5.51 9.93
N SER A 27 -8.91 -5.18 10.50
CA SER A 27 -9.34 -3.80 10.74
C SER A 27 -8.33 -3.05 11.62
N GLY A 28 -7.85 -1.89 11.17
CA GLY A 28 -6.86 -1.08 11.86
C GLY A 28 -5.40 -1.51 11.63
N GLU A 29 -5.18 -2.64 10.98
CA GLU A 29 -3.84 -3.10 10.63
C GLU A 29 -3.28 -2.37 9.40
N ALA A 30 -1.96 -2.45 9.23
CA ALA A 30 -1.25 -1.83 8.12
C ALA A 30 0.03 -2.59 7.77
N PHE A 31 0.48 -2.41 6.53
CA PHE A 31 1.83 -2.75 6.08
C PHE A 31 2.54 -1.52 5.53
N LEU A 32 3.86 -1.62 5.43
CA LEU A 32 4.73 -0.63 4.82
C LEU A 32 5.08 -1.06 3.40
N LEU A 33 4.62 -0.33 2.39
CA LEU A 33 5.03 -0.49 1.00
C LEU A 33 6.38 0.22 0.79
N VAL A 34 7.34 -0.47 0.20
CA VAL A 34 8.61 0.11 -0.28
C VAL A 34 8.70 -0.05 -1.80
N ASN A 35 8.85 1.07 -2.51
CA ASN A 35 8.84 1.11 -3.97
C ASN A 35 10.02 1.93 -4.53
N ASP A 36 10.35 1.71 -5.80
CA ASP A 36 11.43 2.38 -6.54
C ASP A 36 10.98 3.71 -7.20
N HIS A 37 9.69 4.04 -7.12
CA HIS A 37 9.10 5.28 -7.65
C HIS A 37 7.85 5.68 -6.84
N ASP A 38 7.32 6.88 -7.08
CA ASP A 38 6.08 7.35 -6.45
C ASP A 38 4.91 6.40 -6.79
N PRO A 39 4.29 5.72 -5.80
CA PRO A 39 3.15 4.85 -5.99
C PRO A 39 1.82 5.61 -6.22
N LYS A 40 1.84 6.88 -6.64
CA LYS A 40 0.64 7.67 -6.92
C LYS A 40 -0.39 6.98 -7.86
N PRO A 41 -0.02 6.28 -8.94
CA PRO A 41 -0.99 5.52 -9.75
C PRO A 41 -1.70 4.42 -8.93
N LEU A 42 -0.96 3.74 -8.06
CA LEU A 42 -1.50 2.72 -7.16
C LEU A 42 -2.44 3.32 -6.12
N TYR A 43 -2.14 4.52 -5.58
CA TYR A 43 -3.06 5.25 -4.70
C TYR A 43 -4.43 5.47 -5.37
N TYR A 44 -4.44 5.90 -6.64
CA TYR A 44 -5.71 6.09 -7.36
C TYR A 44 -6.45 4.77 -7.58
N GLN A 45 -5.74 3.67 -7.82
CA GLN A 45 -6.35 2.36 -7.91
C GLN A 45 -7.00 1.94 -6.56
N PHE A 46 -6.31 2.14 -5.44
CA PHE A 46 -6.89 1.94 -4.11
C PHE A 46 -8.12 2.82 -3.87
N SER A 47 -8.07 4.09 -4.27
CA SER A 47 -9.20 5.02 -4.15
C SER A 47 -10.43 4.54 -4.93
N ALA A 48 -10.23 3.97 -6.11
CA ALA A 48 -11.30 3.43 -6.94
C ALA A 48 -11.86 2.10 -6.40
N GLU A 49 -10.99 1.19 -5.94
CA GLU A 49 -11.39 -0.19 -5.60
C GLU A 49 -11.67 -0.44 -4.11
N ARG A 50 -11.18 0.41 -3.21
CA ARG A 50 -11.29 0.28 -1.75
C ARG A 50 -11.72 1.60 -1.10
N GLN A 51 -12.54 2.39 -1.79
CA GLN A 51 -13.00 3.69 -1.31
C GLN A 51 -13.51 3.61 0.15
N GLY A 52 -12.99 4.49 1.01
CA GLY A 52 -13.34 4.55 2.44
C GLY A 52 -12.78 3.43 3.32
N GLN A 53 -12.10 2.44 2.75
CA GLN A 53 -11.61 1.25 3.47
C GLN A 53 -10.11 1.27 3.74
N PHE A 54 -9.37 2.24 3.20
CA PHE A 54 -7.92 2.32 3.38
C PHE A 54 -7.46 3.70 3.88
N SER A 55 -6.27 3.69 4.48
CA SER A 55 -5.46 4.86 4.79
C SER A 55 -4.15 4.79 4.02
N TRP A 56 -3.60 5.96 3.68
CA TRP A 56 -2.40 6.11 2.88
C TRP A 56 -1.54 7.23 3.43
N GLU A 57 -0.36 6.88 3.92
CA GLU A 57 0.55 7.82 4.57
C GLU A 57 1.95 7.65 4.00
N TYR A 58 2.48 8.71 3.39
CA TYR A 58 3.88 8.72 2.96
C TYR A 58 4.78 8.87 4.19
N LEU A 59 5.68 7.92 4.39
CA LEU A 59 6.75 7.97 5.38
C LEU A 59 8.07 8.46 4.77
N GLU A 60 8.25 8.27 3.45
CA GLU A 60 9.41 8.74 2.70
C GLU A 60 9.01 9.00 1.23
N GLN A 61 9.47 10.11 0.67
CA GLN A 61 9.11 10.59 -0.68
C GLN A 61 10.34 10.78 -1.57
N GLY A 62 11.09 9.71 -1.82
CA GLY A 62 12.14 9.68 -2.84
C GLY A 62 13.33 10.62 -2.60
N PRO A 63 14.24 10.73 -3.58
CA PRO A 63 14.20 10.05 -4.89
C PRO A 63 14.66 8.59 -4.87
N GLU A 64 15.42 8.17 -3.85
CA GLU A 64 16.03 6.84 -3.81
C GLU A 64 15.05 5.74 -3.39
N THR A 65 14.10 6.06 -2.51
CA THR A 65 13.12 5.10 -2.00
C THR A 65 11.81 5.81 -1.67
N TRP A 66 10.70 5.14 -1.94
CA TRP A 66 9.36 5.59 -1.59
C TRP A 66 8.77 4.64 -0.57
N ARG A 67 8.36 5.18 0.59
CA ARG A 67 7.81 4.39 1.69
C ARG A 67 6.42 4.89 2.03
N VAL A 68 5.44 4.02 1.93
CA VAL A 68 4.04 4.34 2.21
C VAL A 68 3.48 3.35 3.21
N ARG A 69 2.93 3.85 4.32
CA ARG A 69 2.10 3.04 5.20
C ARG A 69 0.70 2.94 4.58
N VAL A 70 0.29 1.71 4.26
CA VAL A 70 -1.03 1.38 3.72
C VAL A 70 -1.78 0.60 4.79
N GLY A 71 -2.88 1.17 5.29
CA GLY A 71 -3.64 0.58 6.39
C GLY A 71 -5.10 0.33 6.03
N LYS A 72 -5.72 -0.69 6.62
CA LYS A 72 -7.15 -0.97 6.48
C LYS A 72 -7.92 -0.22 7.56
N SER A 73 -8.86 0.61 7.16
CA SER A 73 -9.69 1.40 8.07
C SER A 73 -10.47 0.47 9.01
N ALA A 74 -10.63 0.89 10.27
CA ALA A 74 -11.60 0.25 11.13
C ALA A 74 -13.03 0.57 10.64
N PRO A 75 -13.99 -0.36 10.79
CA PRO A 75 -15.39 -0.02 10.54
C PRO A 75 -15.74 1.17 11.44
N ALA A 76 -16.44 2.16 10.88
CA ALA A 76 -16.99 3.23 11.69
C ALA A 76 -17.99 2.61 12.67
N THR A 77 -17.71 2.73 13.97
CA THR A 77 -18.60 2.34 15.06
C THR A 77 -19.83 3.25 15.10
#